data_AF-A0A935V4J8-F1
#
_entry.id   AF-A0A935V4J8-F1
#
_cell.length_a   1.000
_cell.length_b   1.000
_cell.length_c   1.000
_cell.angle_alpha   90.00
_cell.angle_beta   90.00
_cell.angle_gamma   90.00
#
_symmetry.space_group_name_H-M   'P 1'
#
loop_
_entity.id
_entity.type
_entity.pdbx_description
1 polymer ?
#
loop_
_entity_poly.entity_id
_entity_poly.type
_entity_poly.pdbx_seq_one_letter_code
_entity_poly.pdbx_strand_id
1 'polypeptide(L)'
;MPYADSRFQILGRQFREAQLLSPADIARFEAIVNIADRKSSSGIAEGVILAAGLVISGFTIALPIQLAGAVWEGTLADGQVQLSWAGMAVRYVSQPLFFFLVLRWGWWFLVWAALLFRVSRLKLKLIPPHPDRAAGLGFLAIYPSVFSGFVFALSCVVSANMLKDLGVEQHPPELVWFAIAGWLGLNLMVFLGPLLVFSGPLFAAREQALLEYGRMATRQHLALRRKWTGETGDENPAEAQALPSLSELQSNVQAIRDMGYTPANRGTVVHIIVAAGLPFLPVVLKLVPLDNILKWALGKIL
;
A
#
# COMPACT_ATOMS: atom_id res chain seq x y z
N MET A 1 28.07 -5.90 10.46
CA MET A 1 27.43 -4.90 11.33
C MET A 1 27.63 -3.52 10.72
N PRO A 2 26.70 -2.56 10.85
CA PRO A 2 25.24 -2.66 10.91
C PRO A 2 24.55 -1.69 9.90
N TYR A 3 23.21 -1.83 9.78
CA TYR A 3 22.25 -0.93 9.11
C TYR A 3 22.03 -1.05 7.59
N ALA A 4 20.95 -1.74 7.24
CA ALA A 4 20.05 -1.37 6.14
C ALA A 4 18.70 -2.06 6.44
N ASP A 5 17.69 -1.25 6.79
CA ASP A 5 16.32 -1.62 7.16
C ASP A 5 16.07 -2.99 7.83
N SER A 6 16.02 -3.00 9.17
CA SER A 6 15.50 -4.14 9.96
C SER A 6 14.14 -4.66 9.45
N ARG A 7 13.38 -3.81 8.77
CA ARG A 7 12.08 -4.09 8.17
C ARG A 7 12.14 -5.13 7.04
N PHE A 8 13.14 -5.09 6.15
CA PHE A 8 13.27 -6.11 5.09
C PHE A 8 13.71 -7.46 5.67
N GLN A 9 14.52 -7.44 6.73
CA GLN A 9 14.90 -8.66 7.45
C GLN A 9 13.73 -9.25 8.24
N ILE A 10 12.86 -8.41 8.82
CA ILE A 10 11.61 -8.84 9.46
C ILE A 10 10.67 -9.47 8.43
N LEU A 11 10.52 -8.86 7.25
CA LEU A 11 9.76 -9.44 6.14
C LEU A 11 10.31 -10.82 5.77
N GLY A 12 11.63 -10.92 5.59
CA GLY A 12 12.30 -12.18 5.28
C GLY A 12 12.10 -13.26 6.35
N ARG A 13 12.15 -12.86 7.62
CA ARG A 13 11.87 -13.74 8.75
C ARG A 13 10.42 -14.23 8.74
N GLN A 14 9.44 -13.37 8.49
CA GLN A 14 8.04 -13.78 8.45
C GLN A 14 7.72 -14.73 7.29
N PHE A 15 8.27 -14.49 6.09
CA PHE A 15 8.13 -15.45 4.98
C PHE A 15 8.74 -16.83 5.32
N ARG A 16 9.83 -16.86 6.08
CA ARG A 16 10.49 -18.09 6.52
C ARG A 16 9.71 -18.81 7.62
N GLU A 17 9.27 -18.08 8.63
CA GLU A 17 8.50 -18.60 9.76
C GLU A 17 7.12 -19.10 9.32
N ALA A 18 6.48 -18.44 8.36
CA ALA A 18 5.22 -18.87 7.76
C ALA A 18 5.37 -20.05 6.78
N GLN A 19 6.59 -20.55 6.52
CA GLN A 19 6.89 -21.67 5.61
C GLN A 19 6.27 -21.55 4.20
N LEU A 20 6.06 -20.32 3.74
CA LEU A 20 5.43 -20.03 2.45
C LEU A 20 6.36 -20.30 1.25
N LEU A 21 7.62 -20.68 1.49
CA LEU A 21 8.63 -20.89 0.46
C LEU A 21 9.01 -22.36 0.36
N SER A 22 9.24 -22.83 -0.88
CA SER A 22 9.83 -24.14 -1.11
C SER A 22 11.32 -24.13 -0.69
N PRO A 23 11.90 -25.25 -0.21
CA PRO A 23 13.33 -25.29 0.15
C PRO A 23 14.26 -24.86 -0.99
N ALA A 24 13.88 -25.13 -2.24
CA ALA A 24 14.63 -24.74 -3.44
C ALA A 24 14.57 -23.22 -3.73
N ASP A 25 13.51 -22.52 -3.30
CA ASP A 25 13.32 -21.09 -3.53
C ASP A 25 13.84 -20.21 -2.39
N ILE A 26 14.21 -20.78 -1.23
CA ILE A 26 14.78 -20.02 -0.09
C ILE A 26 16.04 -19.26 -0.52
N ALA A 27 16.98 -19.92 -1.21
CA ALA A 27 18.20 -19.27 -1.67
C ALA A 27 17.92 -18.14 -2.68
N ARG A 28 16.91 -18.32 -3.54
CA ARG A 28 16.48 -17.28 -4.49
C ARG A 28 15.83 -16.10 -3.77
N PHE A 29 15.00 -16.37 -2.77
CA PHE A 29 14.37 -15.36 -1.94
C PHE A 29 15.41 -14.51 -1.20
N GLU A 30 16.40 -15.14 -0.56
CA GLU A 30 17.49 -14.44 0.11
C GLU A 30 18.29 -13.56 -0.85
N ALA A 31 18.58 -14.04 -2.06
CA ALA A 31 19.22 -13.23 -3.09
C ALA A 31 18.37 -12.00 -3.48
N ILE A 32 17.05 -12.15 -3.60
CA ILE A 32 16.14 -11.04 -3.91
C ILE A 32 16.14 -10.01 -2.77
N VAL A 33 16.05 -10.45 -1.51
CA VAL A 33 16.09 -9.57 -0.33
C VAL A 33 17.42 -8.84 -0.25
N ASN A 34 18.54 -9.52 -0.45
CA ASN A 34 19.88 -8.90 -0.44
C ASN A 34 20.04 -7.86 -1.56
N ILE A 35 19.48 -8.10 -2.75
CA ILE A 35 19.50 -7.09 -3.83
C ILE A 35 18.66 -5.86 -3.45
N ALA A 36 17.50 -6.06 -2.84
CA ALA A 36 16.65 -4.97 -2.37
C ALA A 36 17.37 -4.15 -1.29
N ASP A 37 17.98 -4.82 -0.32
CA ASP A 37 18.73 -4.21 0.77
C ASP A 37 19.94 -3.40 0.27
N ARG A 38 20.70 -3.95 -0.69
CA ARG A 38 21.83 -3.24 -1.31
C ARG A 38 21.38 -2.02 -2.13
N LYS A 39 20.19 -2.06 -2.72
CA LYS A 39 19.62 -0.94 -3.49
C LYS A 39 19.06 0.15 -2.59
N SER A 40 18.43 -0.21 -1.47
CA SER A 40 17.89 0.75 -0.50
C SER A 40 18.99 1.50 0.27
N SER A 41 20.14 0.87 0.48
CA SER A 41 21.32 1.42 1.19
C SER A 41 22.42 1.97 0.28
N SER A 42 22.17 2.09 -1.04
CA SER A 42 23.21 2.52 -1.97
C SER A 42 23.52 4.01 -1.85
N GLY A 43 24.71 4.36 -1.36
CA GLY A 43 25.17 5.75 -1.27
C GLY A 43 25.24 6.48 -2.63
N ILE A 44 25.44 5.75 -3.73
CA ILE A 44 25.36 6.32 -5.09
C ILE A 44 23.94 6.76 -5.40
N ALA A 45 22.93 5.93 -5.07
CA ALA A 45 21.53 6.29 -5.25
C ALA A 45 21.18 7.53 -4.41
N GLU A 46 21.67 7.60 -3.17
CA GLU A 46 21.48 8.78 -2.31
C GLU A 46 22.12 10.05 -2.89
N GLY A 47 23.34 9.96 -3.42
CA GLY A 47 24.02 11.07 -4.07
C GLY A 47 23.27 11.56 -5.33
N VAL A 48 22.79 10.63 -6.16
CA VAL A 48 21.98 10.97 -7.34
C VAL A 48 20.65 11.62 -6.95
N ILE A 49 19.98 11.10 -5.91
CA ILE A 49 18.73 11.68 -5.40
C ILE A 49 18.97 13.10 -4.85
N LEU A 50 20.07 13.33 -4.14
CA LEU A 50 20.43 14.66 -3.63
C LEU A 50 20.70 15.65 -4.76
N ALA A 51 21.48 15.24 -5.77
CA ALA A 51 21.73 16.05 -6.95
C ALA A 51 20.43 16.39 -7.69
N ALA A 52 19.53 15.42 -7.86
CA ALA A 52 18.22 15.65 -8.45
C ALA A 52 17.38 16.65 -7.63
N GLY A 53 17.37 16.52 -6.30
CA GLY A 53 16.67 17.45 -5.41
C GLY A 53 17.17 18.89 -5.53
N LEU A 54 18.50 19.08 -5.61
CA LEU A 54 19.11 20.40 -5.83
C LEU A 54 18.73 21.00 -7.19
N VAL A 55 18.77 20.19 -8.25
CA VAL A 55 18.40 20.62 -9.60
C VAL A 55 16.93 21.03 -9.65
N ILE A 56 16.02 20.20 -9.13
CA ILE A 56 14.58 20.48 -9.13
C ILE A 56 14.28 21.75 -8.32
N SER A 57 14.89 21.92 -7.15
CA SER A 57 14.72 23.14 -6.35
C SER A 57 15.19 24.39 -7.10
N GLY A 58 16.31 24.31 -7.83
CA GLY A 58 16.82 25.41 -8.63
C GLY A 58 15.84 25.90 -9.70
N PHE A 59 15.07 24.99 -10.31
CA PHE A 59 14.07 25.33 -11.33
C PHE A 59 12.73 25.80 -10.76
N THR A 60 12.30 25.25 -9.63
CA THR A 60 10.94 25.43 -9.14
C THR A 60 10.73 26.69 -8.31
N ILE A 61 11.76 27.21 -7.62
CA ILE A 61 11.64 28.41 -6.76
C ILE A 61 11.26 29.69 -7.54
N ALA A 62 11.57 29.75 -8.83
CA ALA A 62 11.28 30.92 -9.65
C ALA A 62 9.83 30.98 -10.13
N LEU A 63 9.12 29.84 -10.15
CA LEU A 63 7.78 29.73 -10.73
C LEU A 63 6.72 30.52 -9.94
N PRO A 64 6.62 30.42 -8.60
CA PRO A 64 5.64 31.20 -7.84
C PRO A 64 5.87 32.71 -7.96
N ILE A 65 7.13 33.14 -7.99
CA ILE A 65 7.51 34.57 -8.10
C ILE A 65 7.14 35.11 -9.49
N GLN A 66 7.35 34.33 -10.55
CA GLN A 66 6.95 34.71 -11.91
C GLN A 66 5.43 34.81 -12.07
N LEU A 67 4.67 33.93 -11.41
CA LEU A 67 3.20 33.91 -11.50
C LEU A 67 2.54 35.00 -10.65
N ALA A 68 3.00 35.20 -9.41
CA ALA A 68 2.36 36.11 -8.46
C ALA A 68 2.99 37.51 -8.42
N GLY A 69 4.14 37.71 -9.06
CA GLY A 69 4.89 38.97 -9.06
C GLY A 69 5.63 39.26 -7.76
N ALA A 70 4.97 39.14 -6.61
CA ALA A 70 5.57 39.33 -5.29
C ALA A 70 5.06 38.31 -4.27
N VAL A 71 5.99 37.62 -3.62
CA VAL A 71 5.73 36.63 -2.57
C VAL A 71 6.79 36.78 -1.47
N TRP A 72 6.58 36.15 -0.32
CA TRP A 72 7.56 36.19 0.78
C TRP A 72 8.94 35.61 0.40
N GLU A 73 8.99 34.73 -0.61
CA GLU A 73 10.22 34.14 -1.16
C GLU A 73 11.01 35.14 -2.03
N GLY A 74 10.36 36.14 -2.61
CA GLY A 74 11.01 37.09 -3.50
C GLY A 74 10.03 37.89 -4.35
N THR A 75 10.60 38.81 -5.12
CA THR A 75 9.85 39.74 -5.97
C THR A 75 10.40 39.71 -7.39
N LEU A 76 9.54 40.00 -8.36
CA LEU A 76 9.92 40.25 -9.73
C LEU A 76 10.27 41.74 -9.87
N ALA A 77 11.54 42.04 -10.13
CA ALA A 77 12.03 43.40 -10.35
C ALA A 77 12.75 43.45 -11.71
N ASP A 78 12.33 44.37 -12.57
CA ASP A 78 12.86 44.52 -13.94
C ASP A 78 12.83 43.22 -14.77
N GLY A 79 11.77 42.42 -14.59
CA GLY A 79 11.62 41.13 -15.27
C GLY A 79 12.58 40.02 -14.77
N GLN A 80 13.37 40.30 -13.74
CA GLN A 80 14.26 39.34 -13.10
C GLN A 80 13.72 38.93 -11.73
N VAL A 81 13.86 37.64 -11.40
CA VAL A 81 13.47 37.11 -10.09
C VAL A 81 14.55 37.47 -9.06
N GLN A 82 14.21 38.36 -8.12
CA GLN A 82 15.06 38.71 -6.99
C GLN A 82 14.59 37.97 -5.75
N LEU A 83 15.43 37.07 -5.25
CA LEU A 83 15.15 36.28 -4.06
C LEU A 83 15.39 37.10 -2.79
N SER A 84 14.48 37.01 -1.83
CA SER A 84 14.72 37.51 -0.48
C SER A 84 15.73 36.61 0.24
N TRP A 85 16.25 37.04 1.38
CA TRP A 85 17.06 36.17 2.25
C TRP A 85 16.31 34.89 2.63
N ALA A 86 14.99 34.97 2.83
CA ALA A 86 14.15 33.82 3.09
C ALA A 86 14.04 32.91 1.86
N GLY A 87 13.85 33.47 0.66
CA GLY A 87 13.84 32.70 -0.60
C GLY A 87 15.16 31.98 -0.89
N MET A 88 16.29 32.62 -0.57
CA MET A 88 17.60 31.99 -0.68
C MET A 88 17.73 30.78 0.26
N ALA A 89 17.27 30.91 1.52
CA ALA A 89 17.25 29.79 2.45
C ALA A 89 16.34 28.65 1.96
N VAL A 90 15.17 28.96 1.40
CA VAL A 90 14.27 27.96 0.80
C VAL A 90 14.95 27.23 -0.35
N ARG A 91 15.57 27.98 -1.28
CA ARG A 91 16.22 27.44 -2.49
C ARG A 91 17.38 26.48 -2.19
N TYR A 92 18.18 26.76 -1.16
CA TYR A 92 19.40 25.99 -0.91
C TYR A 92 19.27 24.98 0.24
N VAL A 93 18.30 25.15 1.13
CA VAL A 93 18.17 24.30 2.33
C VAL A 93 16.83 23.56 2.33
N SER A 94 15.72 24.28 2.51
CA SER A 94 14.43 23.63 2.80
C SER A 94 13.89 22.83 1.62
N GLN A 95 13.93 23.39 0.42
CA GLN A 95 13.33 22.79 -0.76
C GLN A 95 14.18 21.63 -1.34
N PRO A 96 15.52 21.72 -1.43
CA PRO A 96 16.34 20.57 -1.78
C PRO A 96 16.20 19.44 -0.77
N LEU A 97 16.15 19.76 0.53
CA LEU A 97 15.93 18.76 1.58
C LEU A 97 14.57 18.08 1.42
N PHE A 98 13.52 18.85 1.15
CA PHE A 98 12.19 18.32 0.87
C PHE A 98 12.20 17.35 -0.32
N PHE A 99 12.72 17.79 -1.48
CA PHE A 99 12.78 16.92 -2.66
C PHE A 99 13.67 15.71 -2.47
N PHE A 100 14.81 15.87 -1.78
CA PHE A 100 15.67 14.75 -1.39
C PHE A 100 14.86 13.72 -0.60
N LEU A 101 14.15 14.14 0.44
CA LEU A 101 13.33 13.24 1.25
C LEU A 101 12.22 12.58 0.43
N VAL A 102 11.48 13.33 -0.39
CA VAL A 102 10.40 12.78 -1.23
C VAL A 102 10.94 11.76 -2.23
N LEU A 103 12.03 12.07 -2.93
CA LEU A 103 12.65 11.19 -3.91
C LEU A 103 13.29 9.96 -3.23
N ARG A 104 13.92 10.14 -2.06
CA ARG A 104 14.48 9.04 -1.25
C ARG A 104 13.41 8.07 -0.82
N TRP A 105 12.27 8.58 -0.35
CA TRP A 105 11.09 7.78 -0.01
C TRP A 105 10.49 7.10 -1.24
N GLY A 106 10.38 7.82 -2.36
CA GLY A 106 9.93 7.25 -3.64
C GLY A 106 10.82 6.11 -4.11
N TRP A 107 12.15 6.27 -4.02
CA TRP A 107 13.11 5.22 -4.32
C TRP A 107 12.92 4.00 -3.42
N TRP A 108 12.78 4.21 -2.11
CA TRP A 108 12.52 3.13 -1.16
C TRP A 108 11.24 2.36 -1.52
N PHE A 109 10.18 3.09 -1.86
CA PHE A 109 8.92 2.51 -2.32
C PHE A 109 9.09 1.70 -3.61
N LEU A 110 9.84 2.20 -4.60
CA LEU A 110 10.14 1.45 -5.84
C LEU A 110 10.91 0.16 -5.57
N VAL A 111 11.89 0.20 -4.66
CA VAL A 111 12.65 -0.99 -4.24
C VAL A 111 11.72 -2.00 -3.57
N TRP A 112 10.82 -1.55 -2.70
CA TRP A 112 9.82 -2.40 -2.05
C TRP A 112 8.83 -3.01 -3.05
N ALA A 113 8.31 -2.21 -3.98
CA ALA A 113 7.42 -2.69 -5.03
C ALA A 113 8.11 -3.73 -5.93
N ALA A 114 9.38 -3.49 -6.29
CA ALA A 114 10.18 -4.44 -7.06
C ALA A 114 10.48 -5.73 -6.28
N LEU A 115 10.70 -5.64 -4.97
CA LEU A 115 10.85 -6.80 -4.07
C LEU A 115 9.58 -7.64 -4.09
N LEU A 116 8.40 -7.05 -3.83
CA LEU A 116 7.12 -7.76 -3.88
C LEU A 116 6.86 -8.40 -5.24
N PHE A 117 7.17 -7.66 -6.32
CA PHE A 117 7.05 -8.17 -7.68
C PHE A 117 7.88 -9.43 -7.90
N ARG A 118 9.15 -9.42 -7.48
CA ARG A 118 10.03 -10.59 -7.61
C ARG A 118 9.60 -11.76 -6.73
N VAL A 119 9.12 -11.48 -5.51
CA VAL A 119 8.63 -12.51 -4.58
C VAL A 119 7.37 -13.18 -5.12
N SER A 120 6.45 -12.43 -5.74
CA SER A 120 5.22 -12.98 -6.33
C SER A 120 5.47 -14.03 -7.42
N ARG A 121 6.64 -13.98 -8.07
CA ARG A 121 7.03 -14.90 -9.15
C ARG A 121 7.68 -16.19 -8.64
N LEU A 122 7.93 -16.28 -7.34
CA LEU A 122 8.40 -17.52 -6.71
C LEU A 122 7.22 -18.50 -6.55
N LYS A 123 7.53 -19.79 -6.40
CA LYS A 123 6.50 -20.79 -6.10
C LYS A 123 6.12 -20.70 -4.63
N LEU A 124 5.19 -19.79 -4.35
CA LEU A 124 4.65 -19.59 -3.01
C LEU A 124 3.72 -20.75 -2.64
N LYS A 125 3.98 -21.35 -1.48
CA LYS A 125 3.10 -22.32 -0.83
C LYS A 125 2.02 -21.57 -0.06
N LEU A 126 1.03 -21.07 -0.79
CA LEU A 126 -0.11 -20.38 -0.21
C LEU A 126 -1.00 -21.40 0.51
N ILE A 127 -1.59 -20.98 1.64
CA ILE A 127 -2.48 -21.82 2.46
C ILE A 127 -3.89 -21.20 2.41
N PRO A 128 -4.75 -21.55 1.43
CA PRO A 128 -6.06 -20.93 1.25
C PRO A 128 -6.99 -20.92 2.47
N PRO A 129 -7.07 -21.96 3.33
CA PRO A 129 -7.91 -21.93 4.54
C PRO A 129 -7.31 -21.10 5.70
N HIS A 130 -6.24 -20.33 5.47
CA HIS A 130 -5.60 -19.54 6.51
C HIS A 130 -6.52 -18.41 7.04
N PRO A 131 -6.51 -18.12 8.36
CA PRO A 131 -7.45 -17.18 8.99
C PRO A 131 -7.29 -15.71 8.55
N ASP A 132 -6.19 -15.34 7.91
CA ASP A 132 -5.93 -13.98 7.43
C ASP A 132 -6.70 -13.57 6.17
N ARG A 133 -7.44 -14.51 5.55
CA ARG A 133 -8.16 -14.33 4.27
C ARG A 133 -7.26 -13.92 3.09
N ALA A 134 -5.95 -14.10 3.21
CA ALA A 134 -4.94 -13.77 2.21
C ALA A 134 -3.94 -14.93 2.04
N ALA A 135 -4.37 -16.15 2.34
CA ALA A 135 -3.60 -17.39 2.20
C ALA A 135 -2.21 -17.37 2.88
N GLY A 136 -2.07 -16.66 4.00
CA GLY A 136 -0.82 -16.47 4.74
C GLY A 136 -0.06 -15.18 4.39
N LEU A 137 -0.51 -14.39 3.40
CA LEU A 137 0.11 -13.13 2.97
C LEU A 137 -0.45 -11.89 3.68
N GLY A 138 -1.34 -12.04 4.65
CA GLY A 138 -2.05 -10.94 5.31
C GLY A 138 -1.13 -9.96 6.04
N PHE A 139 0.07 -10.40 6.45
CA PHE A 139 1.08 -9.53 7.04
C PHE A 139 1.59 -8.44 6.07
N LEU A 140 1.48 -8.66 4.76
CA LEU A 140 1.83 -7.65 3.76
C LEU A 140 0.93 -6.41 3.83
N ALA A 141 -0.29 -6.55 4.37
CA ALA A 141 -1.23 -5.44 4.57
C ALA A 141 -0.74 -4.39 5.58
N ILE A 142 0.21 -4.75 6.45
CA ILE A 142 0.77 -3.86 7.47
C ILE A 142 1.70 -2.83 6.84
N TYR A 143 2.33 -3.13 5.70
CA TYR A 143 3.35 -2.25 5.13
C TYR A 143 2.81 -0.93 4.61
N PRO A 144 1.67 -0.86 3.87
CA PRO A 144 1.14 0.42 3.44
C PRO A 144 0.81 1.38 4.60
N SER A 145 0.44 0.88 5.78
CA SER A 145 0.16 1.76 6.94
C SER A 145 1.43 2.38 7.52
N VAL A 146 2.61 1.78 7.33
CA VAL A 146 3.91 2.38 7.70
C VAL A 146 4.18 3.67 6.92
N PHE A 147 3.61 3.82 5.72
CA PHE A 147 3.74 5.02 4.90
C PHE A 147 2.72 6.12 5.25
N SER A 148 1.81 5.89 6.20
CA SER A 148 0.77 6.85 6.56
C SER A 148 1.31 8.24 6.93
N GLY A 149 2.40 8.31 7.69
CA GLY A 149 3.04 9.58 8.03
C GLY A 149 3.58 10.33 6.81
N PHE A 150 4.12 9.61 5.83
CA PHE A 150 4.60 10.18 4.57
C PHE A 150 3.43 10.65 3.69
N VAL A 151 2.39 9.84 3.57
CA VAL A 151 1.13 10.19 2.88
C VAL A 151 0.52 11.46 3.49
N PHE A 152 0.45 11.53 4.82
CA PHE A 152 -0.05 12.69 5.54
C PHE A 152 0.80 13.93 5.25
N ALA A 153 2.13 13.82 5.33
CA ALA A 153 3.03 14.94 5.05
C ALA A 153 2.89 15.48 3.62
N LEU A 154 2.86 14.61 2.60
CA LEU A 154 2.61 15.02 1.22
C LEU A 154 1.23 15.64 1.04
N SER A 155 0.22 15.09 1.70
CA SER A 155 -1.15 15.59 1.64
C SER A 155 -1.27 16.97 2.27
N CYS A 156 -0.51 17.28 3.33
CA CYS A 156 -0.41 18.64 3.88
C CYS A 156 0.19 19.63 2.86
N VAL A 157 1.21 19.21 2.11
CA VAL A 157 1.80 20.08 1.07
C VAL A 157 0.78 20.36 -0.03
N VAL A 158 0.11 19.32 -0.53
CA VAL A 158 -0.91 19.48 -1.59
C VAL A 158 -2.09 20.31 -1.10
N SER A 159 -2.60 20.03 0.09
CA SER A 159 -3.75 20.76 0.64
C SER A 159 -3.43 22.22 0.95
N ALA A 160 -2.22 22.51 1.45
CA ALA A 160 -1.78 23.89 1.68
C ALA A 160 -1.66 24.69 0.39
N ASN A 161 -1.11 24.08 -0.67
CA ASN A 161 -1.05 24.71 -1.99
C ASN A 161 -2.46 24.97 -2.54
N MET A 162 -3.37 24.00 -2.44
CA MET A 162 -4.76 24.15 -2.90
C MET A 162 -5.52 25.21 -2.09
N LEU A 163 -5.29 25.30 -0.77
CA LEU A 163 -5.91 26.31 0.08
C LEU A 163 -5.45 27.73 -0.27
N LYS A 164 -4.14 27.88 -0.55
CA LYS A 164 -3.52 29.14 -1.00
C LYS A 164 -4.11 29.58 -2.33
N ASP A 165 -4.23 28.66 -3.28
CA ASP A 165 -4.77 28.89 -4.61
C ASP A 165 -6.23 29.39 -4.55
N LEU A 166 -7.08 28.70 -3.77
CA LEU A 166 -8.46 29.13 -3.48
C LEU A 166 -8.56 30.48 -2.74
N GLY A 167 -7.45 31.01 -2.23
CA GLY A 167 -7.37 32.35 -1.63
C GLY A 167 -7.15 33.44 -2.67
N VAL A 168 -6.61 33.10 -3.83
CA VAL A 168 -6.26 34.02 -4.91
C VAL A 168 -7.31 33.95 -6.02
N GLU A 169 -7.70 32.74 -6.43
CA GLU A 169 -8.63 32.49 -7.52
C GLU A 169 -9.84 31.67 -7.05
N GLN A 170 -11.01 31.97 -7.60
CA GLN A 170 -12.22 31.18 -7.33
C GLN A 170 -12.28 30.02 -8.32
N HIS A 171 -12.19 28.79 -7.81
CA HIS A 171 -12.39 27.58 -8.61
C HIS A 171 -13.78 26.99 -8.36
N PRO A 172 -14.42 26.39 -9.38
CA PRO A 172 -15.68 25.68 -9.19
C PRO A 172 -15.49 24.53 -8.17
N PRO A 173 -16.41 24.34 -7.22
CA PRO A 173 -16.27 23.32 -6.18
C PRO A 173 -16.06 21.91 -6.73
N GLU A 174 -16.65 21.60 -7.88
CA GLU A 174 -16.51 20.31 -8.57
C GLU A 174 -15.05 20.00 -8.93
N LEU A 175 -14.29 20.98 -9.42
CA LEU A 175 -12.88 20.83 -9.77
C LEU A 175 -12.05 20.51 -8.53
N VAL A 176 -12.38 21.16 -7.40
CA VAL A 176 -11.67 20.96 -6.14
C VAL A 176 -11.95 19.56 -5.58
N TRP A 177 -13.21 19.12 -5.59
CA TRP A 177 -13.57 17.75 -5.20
C TRP A 177 -12.92 16.71 -6.11
N PHE A 178 -12.85 16.97 -7.41
CA PHE A 178 -12.15 16.10 -8.35
C PHE A 178 -10.64 16.02 -8.05
N ALA A 179 -10.01 17.14 -7.70
CA ALA A 179 -8.60 17.15 -7.29
C ALA A 179 -8.36 16.35 -6.00
N ILE A 180 -9.22 16.49 -4.98
CA ILE A 180 -9.17 15.71 -3.74
C ILE A 180 -9.36 14.22 -4.06
N ALA A 181 -10.40 13.87 -4.82
CA ALA A 181 -10.68 12.49 -5.19
C ALA A 181 -9.53 11.88 -6.01
N GLY A 182 -8.97 12.64 -6.94
CA GLY A 182 -7.79 12.27 -7.73
C GLY A 182 -6.57 12.01 -6.85
N TRP A 183 -6.31 12.86 -5.86
CA TRP A 183 -5.22 12.67 -4.91
C TRP A 183 -5.41 11.43 -4.03
N LEU A 184 -6.62 11.22 -3.49
CA LEU A 184 -6.95 10.01 -2.72
C LEU A 184 -6.81 8.74 -3.58
N GLY A 185 -7.33 8.77 -4.80
CA GLY A 185 -7.23 7.67 -5.76
C GLY A 185 -5.78 7.38 -6.14
N LEU A 186 -4.97 8.41 -6.37
CA LEU A 186 -3.54 8.28 -6.65
C LEU A 186 -2.81 7.60 -5.48
N ASN A 187 -3.07 8.02 -4.24
CA ASN A 187 -2.46 7.40 -3.06
C ASN A 187 -2.88 5.92 -2.95
N LEU A 188 -4.17 5.61 -3.12
CA LEU A 188 -4.62 4.22 -3.11
C LEU A 188 -3.93 3.39 -4.21
N MET A 189 -3.85 3.92 -5.42
CA MET A 189 -3.19 3.25 -6.55
C MET A 189 -1.70 3.02 -6.29
N VAL A 190 -1.00 4.03 -5.78
CA VAL A 190 0.43 3.93 -5.48
C VAL A 190 0.64 2.91 -4.37
N PHE A 191 -0.01 3.05 -3.21
CA PHE A 191 0.32 2.20 -2.04
C PHE A 191 -0.29 0.79 -2.10
N LEU A 192 -1.44 0.60 -2.74
CA LEU A 192 -2.04 -0.74 -2.92
C LEU A 192 -1.59 -1.42 -4.21
N GLY A 193 -1.12 -0.66 -5.21
CA GLY A 193 -0.71 -1.17 -6.52
C GLY A 193 0.28 -2.34 -6.45
N PRO A 194 1.39 -2.24 -5.70
CA PRO A 194 2.35 -3.35 -5.59
C PRO A 194 1.79 -4.60 -4.92
N LEU A 195 0.77 -4.47 -4.07
CA LEU A 195 0.10 -5.63 -3.46
C LEU A 195 -0.75 -6.40 -4.48
N LEU A 196 -1.22 -5.74 -5.54
CA LEU A 196 -2.01 -6.38 -6.60
C LEU A 196 -1.21 -7.44 -7.36
N VAL A 197 0.11 -7.41 -7.30
CA VAL A 197 0.96 -8.43 -7.92
C VAL A 197 0.65 -9.84 -7.36
N PHE A 198 0.22 -9.94 -6.10
CA PHE A 198 -0.17 -11.23 -5.50
C PHE A 198 -1.58 -11.69 -5.87
N SER A 199 -2.35 -10.90 -6.63
CA SER A 199 -3.72 -11.27 -7.01
C SER A 199 -3.79 -12.55 -7.86
N GLY A 200 -2.88 -12.69 -8.83
CA GLY A 200 -2.78 -13.90 -9.65
C GLY A 200 -2.48 -15.16 -8.83
N PRO A 201 -1.41 -15.18 -8.02
CA PRO A 201 -1.10 -16.29 -7.12
C PRO A 201 -2.26 -16.63 -6.16
N LEU A 202 -2.90 -15.62 -5.56
CA LEU A 202 -4.06 -15.83 -4.67
C LEU A 202 -5.25 -16.44 -5.41
N PHE A 203 -5.56 -15.94 -6.61
CA PHE A 203 -6.65 -16.47 -7.42
C PHE A 203 -6.42 -17.95 -7.77
N ALA A 204 -5.23 -18.29 -8.27
CA ALA A 204 -4.88 -19.66 -8.63
C ALA A 204 -4.93 -20.60 -7.41
N ALA A 205 -4.41 -20.16 -6.26
CA ALA A 205 -4.46 -20.94 -5.03
C ALA A 205 -5.91 -21.16 -4.54
N ARG A 206 -6.77 -20.14 -4.67
CA ARG A 206 -8.20 -20.25 -4.34
C ARG A 206 -8.89 -21.30 -5.18
N GLU A 207 -8.69 -21.25 -6.50
CA GLU A 207 -9.34 -22.16 -7.45
C GLU A 207 -8.90 -23.60 -7.21
N GLN A 208 -7.59 -23.83 -7.05
CA GLN A 208 -7.04 -25.14 -6.74
C GLN A 208 -7.60 -25.70 -5.43
N ALA A 209 -7.66 -24.89 -4.37
CA ALA A 209 -8.22 -25.32 -3.10
C ALA A 209 -9.72 -25.59 -3.17
N LEU A 210 -10.52 -24.80 -3.90
CA LEU A 210 -11.95 -25.09 -4.06
C LEU A 210 -12.19 -26.44 -4.74
N LEU A 211 -11.38 -26.79 -5.74
CA LEU A 211 -11.45 -28.10 -6.41
C LEU A 211 -11.01 -29.24 -5.48
N GLU A 212 -9.90 -29.06 -4.78
CA GLU A 212 -9.35 -30.07 -3.87
C GLU A 212 -10.26 -30.33 -2.67
N TYR A 213 -10.66 -29.29 -1.95
CA TYR A 213 -11.56 -29.39 -0.80
C TYR A 213 -12.97 -29.82 -1.23
N GLY A 214 -13.42 -29.42 -2.43
CA GLY A 214 -14.67 -29.92 -3.02
C GLY A 214 -14.64 -31.44 -3.20
N ARG A 215 -13.55 -31.99 -3.78
CA ARG A 215 -13.37 -33.44 -3.92
C ARG A 215 -13.33 -34.15 -2.57
N MET A 216 -12.64 -33.59 -1.57
CA MET A 216 -12.59 -34.15 -0.22
C MET A 216 -13.97 -34.18 0.44
N ALA A 217 -14.74 -33.08 0.34
CA ALA A 217 -16.12 -33.02 0.81
C ALA A 217 -17.01 -34.07 0.15
N THR A 218 -16.91 -34.23 -1.18
CA THR A 218 -17.67 -35.28 -1.89
C THR A 218 -17.31 -36.67 -1.41
N ARG A 219 -16.01 -36.99 -1.27
CA ARG A 219 -15.56 -38.30 -0.76
C ARG A 219 -16.10 -38.57 0.64
N GLN A 220 -16.07 -37.56 1.52
CA GLN A 220 -16.58 -37.70 2.89
C GLN A 220 -18.09 -37.90 2.94
N HIS A 221 -18.86 -37.18 2.12
CA HIS A 221 -20.31 -37.40 2.00
C HIS A 221 -20.66 -38.80 1.48
N LEU A 222 -19.89 -39.32 0.50
CA LEU A 222 -20.09 -40.66 -0.02
C LEU A 222 -19.75 -41.74 1.03
N ALA A 223 -18.65 -41.58 1.76
CA ALA A 223 -18.27 -42.49 2.85
C ALA A 223 -19.32 -42.54 3.95
N LEU A 224 -19.84 -41.38 4.39
CA LEU A 224 -20.94 -41.30 5.36
C LEU A 224 -22.23 -41.95 4.84
N ARG A 225 -22.56 -41.71 3.56
CA ARG A 225 -23.74 -42.33 2.93
C ARG A 225 -23.64 -43.85 2.95
N ARG A 226 -22.50 -44.43 2.54
CA ARG A 226 -22.26 -45.89 2.56
C ARG A 226 -22.41 -46.47 3.96
N LYS A 227 -21.84 -45.78 4.96
CA LYS A 227 -21.95 -46.17 6.38
C LYS A 227 -23.41 -46.20 6.86
N TRP A 228 -24.25 -45.26 6.41
CA TRP A 228 -25.67 -45.22 6.79
C TRP A 228 -26.54 -46.20 6.00
N THR A 229 -26.21 -46.47 4.73
CA THR A 229 -26.97 -47.41 3.89
C THR A 229 -26.60 -48.88 4.13
N GLY A 230 -25.56 -49.15 4.93
CA GLY A 230 -25.09 -50.51 5.22
C GLY A 230 -24.37 -51.18 4.04
N GLU A 231 -23.95 -50.39 3.04
CA GLU A 231 -23.15 -50.90 1.92
C GLU A 231 -21.74 -51.25 2.44
N THR A 232 -21.46 -52.53 2.65
CA THR A 232 -20.13 -53.04 3.02
C THR A 232 -19.18 -52.95 1.83
N GLY A 233 -18.58 -51.78 1.64
CA GLY A 233 -17.41 -51.61 0.81
C GLY A 233 -16.14 -51.99 1.58
N ASP A 234 -15.15 -52.52 0.86
CA ASP A 234 -13.79 -52.84 1.31
C ASP A 234 -12.97 -51.55 1.62
N GLU A 235 -13.58 -50.60 2.32
CA GLU A 235 -12.92 -49.36 2.74
C GLU A 235 -12.01 -49.67 3.92
N ASN A 236 -10.71 -49.51 3.69
CA ASN A 236 -9.70 -49.61 4.74
C ASN A 236 -10.04 -48.62 5.87
N PRO A 237 -10.33 -49.06 7.11
CA PRO A 237 -10.79 -48.19 8.20
C PRO A 237 -9.85 -47.02 8.50
N ALA A 238 -8.57 -47.17 8.16
CA ALA A 238 -7.55 -46.14 8.27
C ALA A 238 -7.79 -44.94 7.32
N GLU A 239 -8.32 -45.17 6.12
CA GLU A 239 -8.62 -44.09 5.16
C GLU A 239 -9.85 -43.27 5.57
N ALA A 240 -10.87 -43.93 6.14
CA ALA A 240 -12.07 -43.26 6.64
C ALA A 240 -11.81 -42.41 7.90
N GLN A 241 -10.84 -42.80 8.74
CA GLN A 241 -10.40 -42.02 9.90
C GLN A 241 -9.45 -40.87 9.53
N ALA A 242 -8.79 -40.93 8.37
CA ALA A 242 -7.88 -39.89 7.90
C ALA A 242 -8.60 -38.70 7.23
N LEU A 243 -9.90 -38.81 6.95
CA LEU A 243 -10.67 -37.73 6.34
C LEU A 243 -11.10 -36.69 7.39
N PRO A 244 -10.99 -35.38 7.10
CA PRO A 244 -11.46 -34.34 8.00
C PRO A 244 -12.97 -34.46 8.25
N SER A 245 -13.44 -34.00 9.41
CA SER A 245 -14.87 -33.98 9.73
C SER A 245 -15.63 -33.06 8.77
N LEU A 246 -16.94 -33.32 8.58
CA LEU A 246 -17.78 -32.47 7.71
C LEU A 246 -17.80 -31.01 8.18
N SER A 247 -17.80 -30.76 9.48
CA SER A 247 -17.74 -29.43 10.06
C SER A 247 -16.42 -28.71 9.74
N GLU A 248 -15.30 -29.43 9.75
CA GLU A 248 -13.99 -28.88 9.38
C GLU A 248 -13.89 -28.62 7.88
N LEU A 249 -14.45 -29.50 7.04
CA LEU A 249 -14.50 -29.27 5.60
C LEU A 249 -15.38 -28.06 5.27
N GLN A 250 -16.51 -27.91 5.94
CA GLN A 250 -17.39 -26.76 5.75
C GLN A 250 -16.72 -25.46 6.18
N SER A 251 -16.04 -25.42 7.33
CA SER A 251 -15.33 -24.23 7.78
C SER A 251 -14.16 -23.88 6.86
N ASN A 252 -13.39 -24.86 6.41
CA ASN A 252 -12.29 -24.64 5.46
C ASN A 252 -12.79 -24.16 4.10
N VAL A 253 -13.84 -24.77 3.53
CA VAL A 253 -14.44 -24.33 2.26
C VAL A 253 -14.99 -22.92 2.40
N GLN A 254 -15.62 -22.59 3.53
CA GLN A 254 -16.11 -21.23 3.79
C GLN A 254 -14.95 -20.23 3.86
N ALA A 255 -13.86 -20.56 4.58
CA ALA A 255 -12.67 -19.71 4.64
C ALA A 255 -12.05 -19.47 3.25
N ILE A 256 -11.99 -20.50 2.40
CA ILE A 256 -11.50 -20.37 1.02
C ILE A 256 -12.42 -19.48 0.17
N ARG A 257 -13.74 -19.57 0.36
CA ARG A 257 -14.72 -18.71 -0.34
C ARG A 257 -14.64 -17.25 0.10
N ASP A 258 -14.36 -17.01 1.38
CA ASP A 258 -14.21 -15.69 1.98
C ASP A 258 -12.81 -15.08 1.76
N MET A 259 -11.90 -15.83 1.12
CA MET A 259 -10.55 -15.39 0.80
C MET A 259 -10.57 -14.22 -0.19
N GLY A 260 -9.81 -13.16 0.13
CA GLY A 260 -9.66 -11.99 -0.72
C GLY A 260 -8.77 -12.25 -1.94
N TYR A 261 -8.97 -11.45 -2.99
CA TYR A 261 -8.12 -11.47 -4.20
C TYR A 261 -6.87 -10.59 -4.07
N THR A 262 -6.71 -9.90 -2.96
CA THR A 262 -5.55 -9.05 -2.69
C THR A 262 -5.15 -9.24 -1.24
N PRO A 263 -3.85 -9.17 -0.91
CA PRO A 263 -3.41 -9.26 0.48
C PRO A 263 -3.74 -8.00 1.29
N ALA A 264 -4.39 -6.99 0.70
CA ALA A 264 -4.81 -5.77 1.39
C ALA A 264 -6.08 -6.00 2.21
N ASN A 265 -6.14 -5.42 3.41
CA ASN A 265 -7.32 -5.45 4.27
C ASN A 265 -8.04 -4.09 4.28
N ARG A 266 -9.30 -4.08 4.74
CA ARG A 266 -10.11 -2.84 4.84
C ARG A 266 -9.46 -1.80 5.76
N GLY A 267 -8.80 -2.23 6.83
CA GLY A 267 -8.13 -1.34 7.78
C GLY A 267 -6.97 -0.54 7.14
N THR A 268 -6.23 -1.15 6.22
CA THR A 268 -5.15 -0.51 5.46
C THR A 268 -5.70 0.55 4.53
N VAL A 269 -6.79 0.25 3.82
CA VAL A 269 -7.46 1.23 2.93
C VAL A 269 -7.95 2.43 3.73
N VAL A 270 -8.64 2.20 4.85
CA VAL A 270 -9.13 3.27 5.73
C VAL A 270 -7.97 4.11 6.27
N HIS A 271 -6.87 3.50 6.72
CA HIS A 271 -5.70 4.24 7.19
C HIS A 271 -5.10 5.16 6.13
N ILE A 272 -4.97 4.70 4.88
CA ILE A 272 -4.43 5.53 3.79
C ILE A 272 -5.40 6.67 3.48
N ILE A 273 -6.70 6.40 3.41
CA ILE A 273 -7.72 7.43 3.16
C ILE A 273 -7.72 8.48 4.26
N VAL A 274 -7.64 8.07 5.53
CA VAL A 274 -7.60 9.01 6.66
C VAL A 274 -6.31 9.84 6.62
N ALA A 275 -5.15 9.20 6.44
CA ALA A 275 -3.88 9.91 6.36
C ALA A 275 -3.83 10.90 5.18
N ALA A 276 -4.37 10.52 4.02
CA ALA A 276 -4.38 11.37 2.83
C ALA A 276 -5.47 12.45 2.86
N GLY A 277 -6.62 12.14 3.47
CA GLY A 277 -7.80 13.01 3.48
C GLY A 277 -7.81 14.03 4.60
N LEU A 278 -7.26 13.70 5.77
CA LEU A 278 -7.27 14.58 6.96
C LEU A 278 -6.70 15.99 6.66
N PRO A 279 -5.57 16.13 5.92
CA PRO A 279 -5.04 17.45 5.59
C PRO A 279 -5.92 18.32 4.69
N PHE A 280 -6.91 17.76 4.01
CA PHE A 280 -7.83 18.50 3.14
C PHE A 280 -9.03 19.10 3.88
N LEU A 281 -9.21 18.81 5.17
CA LEU A 281 -10.30 19.38 5.96
C LEU A 281 -10.38 20.91 5.86
N PRO A 282 -9.28 21.69 5.99
CA PRO A 282 -9.35 23.15 5.86
C PRO A 282 -9.84 23.61 4.49
N VAL A 283 -9.52 22.86 3.43
CA VAL A 283 -9.96 23.18 2.07
C VAL A 283 -11.45 22.93 1.92
N VAL A 284 -11.94 21.80 2.42
CA VAL A 284 -13.38 21.46 2.40
C VAL A 284 -14.19 22.49 3.20
N LEU A 285 -13.69 22.90 4.36
CA LEU A 285 -14.31 23.92 5.21
C LEU A 285 -14.42 25.28 4.53
N LYS A 286 -13.53 25.59 3.59
CA LYS A 286 -13.59 26.82 2.79
C LYS A 286 -14.65 26.75 1.69
N LEU A 287 -14.94 25.56 1.18
CA LEU A 287 -15.92 25.34 0.10
C LEU A 287 -17.35 25.18 0.63
N VAL A 288 -17.52 24.54 1.78
CA VAL A 288 -18.83 24.26 2.39
C VAL A 288 -18.87 24.89 3.78
N PRO A 289 -19.85 25.78 4.07
CA PRO A 289 -20.03 26.33 5.40
C PRO A 289 -20.15 25.21 6.45
N LEU A 290 -19.45 25.36 7.58
CA LEU A 290 -19.43 24.39 8.69
C LEU A 290 -20.83 23.93 9.10
N ASP A 291 -21.78 24.85 9.07
CA ASP A 291 -23.18 24.67 9.46
C ASP A 291 -23.86 23.55 8.65
N ASN A 292 -23.52 23.43 7.36
CA ASN A 292 -24.08 22.43 6.47
C ASN A 292 -23.47 21.04 6.72
N ILE A 293 -22.17 20.98 7.04
CA ILE A 293 -21.48 19.73 7.36
C ILE A 293 -21.95 19.19 8.72
N LEU A 294 -22.09 20.06 9.73
CA LEU A 294 -22.56 19.67 11.06
C LEU A 294 -23.99 19.13 11.00
N LYS A 295 -24.89 19.80 10.24
CA LYS A 295 -26.26 19.34 10.02
C LYS A 295 -26.31 17.97 9.33
N TRP A 296 -25.46 17.73 8.34
CA TRP A 296 -25.37 16.44 7.65
C TRP A 296 -24.81 15.32 8.54
N ALA A 297 -23.77 15.59 9.33
CA ALA A 297 -23.16 14.62 10.23
C ALA A 297 -24.09 14.27 11.41
N LEU A 298 -24.74 15.26 12.02
CA LEU A 298 -25.73 15.05 13.08
C LEU A 298 -26.95 14.27 12.56
N GLY A 299 -27.43 14.57 11.35
CA GLY A 299 -28.56 13.86 10.73
C GLY A 299 -28.27 12.41 10.29
N LYS A 300 -27.02 11.95 10.33
CA LYS A 300 -26.65 10.54 10.09
C LYS A 300 -26.36 9.76 11.37
N ILE A 301 -26.09 10.45 12.47
CA ILE A 301 -25.76 9.86 13.78
C ILE A 301 -27.01 9.78 14.67
N LEU A 302 -27.98 10.69 14.49
CA LEU A 302 -29.33 10.63 15.05
C LEU A 302 -30.26 9.81 14.13
#